data_AF-A0A8C6YI15-F1
#
_entry.id   AF-A0A8C6YI15-F1
#
_cell.length_a   1.000
_cell.length_b   1.000
_cell.length_c   1.000
_cell.angle_alpha   90.00
_cell.angle_beta   90.00
_cell.angle_gamma   90.00
#
_symmetry.space_group_name_H-M   'P 1'
#
loop_
_entity.id
_entity.type
_entity.pdbx_description
1 polymer ?
#
loop_
_entity_poly.entity_id
_entity_poly.type
_entity_poly.pdbx_seq_one_letter_code
_entity_poly.pdbx_strand_id
1 'polypeptide(L)'
;MTTMDEEDLSEYFRMQYGQKLLKLLMKFPVSEEQSPSPSIRLLEKKKEAKLVHQAMEAQKEAFKTRMESLNNRWEELGTKEVQLKAYIKKFEQFIQENDQKRIRALKKANKERELKKQRVKELAKVKLEIAALKQQHQKLYNKLQQYSIFNKYLERVVHVSEESRWAHIQNTAAKKTLMLGTIKMATLNLYQSVNKQMKEALMVPLEDTHRQLDMLTSKLILCLLNFGRDYVLFIIV
;
A
#
# COMPACT_ATOMS: atom_id res chain seq x y z
N MET A 1 129.12 -87.52 -16.44
CA MET A 1 128.46 -86.48 -15.64
C MET A 1 127.95 -85.43 -16.62
N THR A 2 126.68 -85.53 -16.99
CA THR A 2 125.93 -84.56 -17.79
C THR A 2 124.53 -84.56 -17.20
N THR A 3 124.19 -83.45 -16.56
CA THR A 3 122.94 -83.16 -15.85
C THR A 3 121.78 -83.12 -16.85
N MET A 4 120.72 -83.89 -16.61
CA MET A 4 119.42 -83.66 -17.26
C MET A 4 118.71 -82.51 -16.52
N ASP A 5 118.20 -81.53 -17.27
CA ASP A 5 117.58 -80.30 -16.76
C ASP A 5 116.21 -80.55 -16.08
N GLU A 6 115.83 -79.71 -15.10
CA GLU A 6 114.56 -79.80 -14.36
C GLU A 6 113.30 -79.68 -15.25
N GLU A 7 113.42 -79.08 -16.44
CA GLU A 7 112.33 -78.93 -17.41
C GLU A 7 111.89 -80.29 -18.00
N ASP A 8 112.82 -81.21 -18.25
CA ASP A 8 112.53 -82.54 -18.81
C ASP A 8 111.77 -83.43 -17.82
N LEU A 9 112.03 -83.27 -16.51
CA LEU A 9 111.36 -84.04 -15.47
C LEU A 9 109.92 -83.55 -15.23
N SER A 10 109.72 -82.24 -15.29
CA SER A 10 108.39 -81.61 -15.23
C SER A 10 107.53 -82.01 -16.43
N GLU A 11 108.12 -82.04 -17.63
CA GLU A 11 107.43 -82.45 -18.85
C GLU A 11 107.09 -83.95 -18.83
N TYR A 12 107.99 -84.80 -18.28
CA TYR A 12 107.73 -86.22 -18.04
C TYR A 12 106.54 -86.46 -17.09
N PHE A 13 106.48 -85.76 -15.96
CA PHE A 13 105.34 -85.88 -15.04
C PHE A 13 104.06 -85.34 -15.68
N ARG A 14 104.09 -84.20 -16.36
CA ARG A 14 102.91 -83.63 -17.04
C ARG A 14 102.36 -84.57 -18.11
N MET A 15 103.24 -85.23 -18.86
CA MET A 15 102.89 -86.25 -19.84
C MET A 15 102.35 -87.53 -19.19
N GLN A 16 102.95 -88.02 -18.11
CA GLN A 16 102.47 -89.22 -17.40
C GLN A 16 101.14 -88.97 -16.68
N TYR A 17 100.98 -87.83 -16.01
CA TYR A 17 99.70 -87.44 -15.41
C TYR A 17 98.65 -87.20 -16.48
N GLY A 18 98.98 -86.52 -17.59
CA GLY A 18 98.11 -86.33 -18.74
C GLY A 18 97.64 -87.67 -19.34
N GLN A 19 98.56 -88.59 -19.62
CA GLN A 19 98.24 -89.92 -20.16
C GLN A 19 97.44 -90.78 -19.18
N LYS A 20 97.73 -90.71 -17.88
CA LYS A 20 97.00 -91.47 -16.85
C LYS A 20 95.59 -90.91 -16.63
N LEU A 21 95.44 -89.58 -16.68
CA LEU A 21 94.15 -88.89 -16.65
C LEU A 21 93.34 -89.22 -17.91
N LEU A 22 93.96 -89.20 -19.09
CA LEU A 22 93.31 -89.56 -20.35
C LEU A 22 92.86 -91.03 -20.36
N LYS A 23 93.67 -91.95 -19.83
CA LYS A 23 93.29 -93.37 -19.64
C LYS A 23 92.15 -93.54 -18.63
N LEU A 24 92.09 -92.73 -17.59
CA LEU A 24 90.99 -92.74 -16.62
C LEU A 24 89.70 -92.16 -17.23
N LEU A 25 89.81 -91.11 -18.03
CA LEU A 25 88.69 -90.49 -18.75
C LEU A 25 88.17 -91.39 -19.88
N MET A 26 89.03 -92.11 -20.60
CA MET A 26 88.64 -93.10 -21.61
C MET A 26 87.95 -94.34 -21.03
N LYS A 27 88.05 -94.59 -19.71
CA LYS A 27 87.27 -95.66 -19.04
C LYS A 27 85.81 -95.27 -18.79
N PHE A 28 85.46 -94.00 -18.95
CA PHE A 28 84.08 -93.54 -18.89
C PHE A 28 83.63 -93.21 -20.32
N PRO A 29 82.73 -94.01 -20.91
CA PRO A 29 82.23 -93.70 -22.24
C PRO A 29 81.45 -92.38 -22.16
N VAL A 30 81.83 -91.43 -23.01
CA VAL A 30 81.02 -90.24 -23.32
C VAL A 30 79.84 -90.75 -24.15
N SER A 31 78.78 -91.18 -23.47
CA SER A 31 77.48 -91.36 -24.11
C SER A 31 76.73 -90.04 -23.99
N GLU A 32 76.60 -89.35 -25.11
CA GLU A 32 75.51 -88.41 -25.33
C GLU A 32 74.20 -89.15 -24.99
N GLU A 33 73.38 -88.57 -24.11
CA GLU A 33 72.16 -89.15 -23.49
C GLU A 33 72.30 -90.05 -22.24
N GLN A 34 73.36 -89.92 -21.43
CA GLN A 34 73.25 -90.35 -20.03
C GLN A 34 72.41 -89.36 -19.23
N SER A 35 71.20 -89.80 -18.90
CA SER A 35 70.32 -89.08 -17.99
C SER A 35 71.08 -88.74 -16.68
N PRO A 36 71.02 -87.49 -16.19
CA PRO A 36 71.95 -86.98 -15.18
C PRO A 36 72.00 -87.85 -13.92
N SER A 37 73.17 -87.93 -13.29
CA SER A 37 73.39 -88.62 -12.00
C SER A 37 72.27 -88.28 -11.01
N PRO A 38 71.77 -89.23 -10.19
CA PRO A 38 70.66 -89.00 -9.26
C PRO A 38 70.80 -87.75 -8.39
N SER A 39 72.04 -87.39 -8.03
CA SER A 39 72.35 -86.18 -7.25
C SER A 39 72.15 -84.87 -8.05
N ILE A 40 72.46 -84.85 -9.34
CA ILE A 40 72.25 -83.70 -10.23
C ILE A 40 70.76 -83.48 -10.49
N ARG A 41 70.00 -84.55 -10.76
CA ARG A 41 68.53 -84.49 -10.90
C ARG A 41 67.84 -83.91 -9.66
N LEU A 42 68.32 -84.28 -8.47
CA LEU A 42 67.77 -83.79 -7.20
C LEU A 42 68.00 -82.28 -7.05
N LEU A 43 69.18 -81.79 -7.43
CA LEU A 43 69.50 -80.36 -7.44
C LEU A 43 68.68 -79.59 -8.46
N GLU A 44 68.48 -80.14 -9.67
CA GLU A 44 67.61 -79.57 -10.70
C GLU A 44 66.16 -79.49 -10.22
N LYS A 45 65.60 -80.58 -9.68
CA LYS A 45 64.24 -80.58 -9.11
C LYS A 45 64.10 -79.60 -7.94
N LYS A 46 65.13 -79.43 -7.12
CA LYS A 46 65.16 -78.42 -6.04
C LYS A 46 65.20 -76.99 -6.59
N LYS A 47 65.90 -76.74 -7.69
CA LYS A 47 65.92 -75.44 -8.38
C LYS A 47 64.57 -75.15 -9.04
N GLU A 48 63.99 -76.13 -9.75
CA GLU A 48 62.65 -76.04 -10.33
C GLU A 48 61.60 -75.75 -9.26
N ALA A 49 61.60 -76.49 -8.15
CA ALA A 49 60.68 -76.26 -7.04
C ALA A 49 60.81 -74.85 -6.45
N LYS A 50 62.03 -74.31 -6.34
CA LYS A 50 62.25 -72.92 -5.92
C LYS A 50 61.70 -71.91 -6.94
N LEU A 51 61.94 -72.10 -8.23
CA LEU A 51 61.43 -71.22 -9.28
C LEU A 51 59.90 -71.24 -9.33
N VAL A 52 59.29 -72.42 -9.23
CA VAL A 52 57.83 -72.58 -9.14
C VAL A 52 57.28 -71.92 -7.89
N HIS A 53 57.94 -72.09 -6.73
CA HIS A 53 57.52 -71.43 -5.49
C HIS A 53 57.60 -69.91 -5.60
N GLN A 54 58.70 -69.37 -6.15
CA GLN A 54 58.83 -67.92 -6.40
C GLN A 54 57.75 -67.40 -7.36
N ALA A 55 57.45 -68.12 -8.44
CA ALA A 55 56.39 -67.75 -9.37
C ALA A 55 55.00 -67.79 -8.70
N MET A 56 54.75 -68.79 -7.84
CA MET A 56 53.51 -68.90 -7.07
C MET A 56 53.36 -67.76 -6.08
N GLU A 57 54.40 -67.40 -5.33
CA GLU A 57 54.37 -66.26 -4.42
C GLU A 57 54.17 -64.93 -5.18
N ALA A 58 54.83 -64.75 -6.32
CA ALA A 58 54.59 -63.60 -7.19
C ALA A 58 53.12 -63.52 -7.66
N GLN A 59 52.51 -64.67 -8.00
CA GLN A 59 51.09 -64.72 -8.40
C GLN A 59 50.15 -64.40 -7.23
N LYS A 60 50.46 -64.87 -6.01
CA LYS A 60 49.70 -64.54 -4.79
C LYS A 60 49.74 -63.05 -4.49
N GLU A 61 50.91 -62.43 -4.56
CA GLU A 61 51.05 -60.98 -4.34
C GLU A 61 50.35 -60.17 -5.44
N ALA A 62 50.44 -60.58 -6.71
CA ALA A 62 49.70 -59.95 -7.79
C ALA A 62 48.18 -60.06 -7.61
N PHE A 63 47.68 -61.22 -7.16
CA PHE A 63 46.27 -61.41 -6.84
C PHE A 63 45.83 -60.54 -5.67
N LYS A 64 46.62 -60.49 -4.60
CA LYS A 64 46.36 -59.65 -3.42
C LYS A 64 46.27 -58.17 -3.80
N THR A 65 47.25 -57.67 -4.55
CA THR A 65 47.26 -56.28 -5.05
C THR A 65 46.02 -56.00 -5.91
N ARG A 66 45.65 -56.94 -6.78
CA ARG A 66 44.44 -56.82 -7.61
C ARG A 66 43.18 -56.77 -6.74
N MET A 67 43.10 -57.62 -5.72
CA MET A 67 41.97 -57.65 -4.81
C MET A 67 41.84 -56.35 -4.02
N GLU A 68 42.95 -55.80 -3.52
CA GLU A 68 42.98 -54.49 -2.85
C GLU A 68 42.51 -53.37 -3.78
N SER A 69 42.97 -53.35 -5.05
CA SER A 69 42.52 -52.35 -6.03
C SER A 69 41.01 -52.42 -6.33
N LEU A 70 40.45 -53.63 -6.37
CA LEU A 70 39.01 -53.84 -6.55
C LEU A 70 38.24 -53.40 -5.31
N ASN A 71 38.72 -53.72 -4.12
CA ASN A 71 38.09 -53.30 -2.87
C ASN A 71 38.03 -51.77 -2.76
N ASN A 72 39.15 -51.09 -3.03
CA ASN A 72 39.19 -49.62 -3.04
C ASN A 72 38.20 -49.04 -4.06
N ARG A 73 38.10 -49.64 -5.25
CA ARG A 73 37.16 -49.18 -6.28
C ARG A 73 35.70 -49.42 -5.90
N TRP A 74 35.41 -50.51 -5.20
CA TRP A 74 34.08 -50.78 -4.63
C TRP A 74 33.69 -49.75 -3.58
N GLU A 75 34.61 -49.39 -2.68
CA GLU A 75 34.39 -48.34 -1.68
C GLU A 75 34.18 -46.97 -2.34
N GLU A 76 34.99 -46.61 -3.34
CA GLU A 76 34.79 -45.38 -4.13
C GLU A 76 33.43 -45.32 -4.82
N LEU A 77 32.97 -46.42 -5.41
CA LEU A 77 31.66 -46.48 -6.03
C LEU A 77 30.54 -46.32 -4.99
N GLY A 78 30.68 -46.94 -3.82
CA GLY A 78 29.74 -46.78 -2.72
C GLY A 78 29.65 -45.33 -2.24
N THR A 79 30.79 -44.64 -2.09
CA THR A 79 30.79 -43.21 -1.71
C THR A 79 30.15 -42.32 -2.78
N LYS A 80 30.44 -42.56 -4.06
CA LYS A 80 29.82 -41.83 -5.19
C LYS A 80 28.30 -42.06 -5.26
N GLU A 81 27.84 -43.29 -5.01
CA GLU A 81 26.41 -43.61 -4.98
C GLU A 81 25.69 -42.84 -3.86
N VAL A 82 26.26 -42.85 -2.65
CA VAL A 82 25.70 -42.10 -1.50
C VAL A 82 25.66 -40.60 -1.79
N GLN A 83 26.71 -40.05 -2.40
CA GLN A 83 26.74 -38.63 -2.80
C GLN A 83 25.66 -38.31 -3.83
N LEU A 84 25.50 -39.12 -4.88
CA LEU A 84 24.45 -38.92 -5.90
C LEU A 84 23.05 -38.98 -5.28
N LYS A 85 22.79 -39.95 -4.40
CA LYS A 85 21.52 -40.03 -3.65
C LYS A 85 21.28 -38.76 -2.83
N ALA A 86 22.30 -38.22 -2.18
CA ALA A 86 22.20 -36.98 -1.44
C ALA A 86 21.91 -35.77 -2.35
N TYR A 87 22.54 -35.70 -3.53
CA TYR A 87 22.26 -34.65 -4.52
C TYR A 87 20.85 -34.73 -5.08
N ILE A 88 20.37 -35.92 -5.43
CA ILE A 88 19.00 -36.13 -5.94
C ILE A 88 17.99 -35.63 -4.91
N LYS A 89 18.14 -36.02 -3.63
CA LYS A 89 17.26 -35.57 -2.56
C LYS A 89 17.24 -34.05 -2.40
N LYS A 90 18.42 -33.40 -2.48
CA LYS A 90 18.51 -31.93 -2.44
C LYS A 90 17.84 -31.28 -3.65
N PHE A 91 17.98 -31.88 -4.83
CA PHE A 91 17.39 -31.36 -6.07
C PHE A 91 15.86 -31.49 -6.06
N GLU A 92 15.33 -32.61 -5.58
CA GLU A 92 13.89 -32.81 -5.38
C GLU A 92 13.32 -31.77 -4.40
N GLN A 93 13.99 -31.54 -3.27
CA GLN A 93 13.60 -30.49 -2.32
C GLN A 93 13.61 -29.10 -2.97
N PHE A 94 14.65 -28.78 -3.74
CA PHE A 94 14.73 -27.52 -4.48
C PHE A 94 13.59 -27.33 -5.48
N ILE A 95 13.24 -28.37 -6.24
CA ILE A 95 12.11 -28.34 -7.18
C ILE A 95 10.81 -28.08 -6.41
N GLN A 96 10.57 -28.82 -5.32
CA GLN A 96 9.36 -28.67 -4.51
C GLN A 96 9.23 -27.26 -3.93
N GLU A 97 10.31 -26.71 -3.37
CA GLU A 97 10.31 -25.35 -2.83
C GLU A 97 10.07 -24.29 -3.91
N ASN A 98 10.67 -24.47 -5.09
CA ASN A 98 10.45 -23.57 -6.22
C ASN A 98 9.00 -23.61 -6.71
N ASP A 99 8.45 -24.82 -6.82
CA ASP A 99 7.06 -25.05 -7.19
C ASP A 99 6.09 -24.38 -6.19
N GLN A 100 6.36 -24.52 -4.89
CA GLN A 100 5.61 -23.82 -3.85
C GLN A 100 5.71 -22.29 -3.98
N LYS A 101 6.89 -21.74 -4.28
CA LYS A 101 7.07 -20.30 -4.53
C LYS A 101 6.24 -19.84 -5.74
N ARG A 102 6.26 -20.61 -6.83
CA ARG A 102 5.44 -20.35 -8.04
C ARG A 102 3.95 -20.37 -7.71
N ILE A 103 3.46 -21.38 -6.99
CA ILE A 103 2.05 -21.50 -6.59
C ILE A 103 1.62 -20.32 -5.72
N ARG A 104 2.44 -19.92 -4.74
CA ARG A 104 2.16 -18.76 -3.87
C ARG A 104 2.10 -17.47 -4.67
N ALA A 105 3.04 -17.25 -5.58
CA ALA A 105 3.06 -16.07 -6.45
C ALA A 105 1.82 -16.02 -7.35
N LEU A 106 1.46 -17.13 -8.00
CA LEU A 106 0.26 -17.23 -8.83
C LEU A 106 -1.03 -17.00 -8.03
N LYS A 107 -1.14 -17.58 -6.83
CA LYS A 107 -2.30 -17.39 -5.96
C LYS A 107 -2.44 -15.92 -5.53
N LYS A 108 -1.33 -15.26 -5.20
CA LYS A 108 -1.31 -13.83 -4.85
C LYS A 108 -1.73 -12.97 -6.04
N ALA A 109 -1.15 -13.21 -7.23
CA ALA A 109 -1.48 -12.48 -8.45
C ALA A 109 -2.96 -12.64 -8.85
N ASN A 110 -3.51 -13.86 -8.76
CA ASN A 110 -4.92 -14.11 -9.04
C ASN A 110 -5.85 -13.42 -8.03
N LYS A 111 -5.53 -13.47 -6.73
CA LYS A 111 -6.30 -12.76 -5.70
C LYS A 111 -6.32 -11.25 -5.97
N GLU A 112 -5.18 -10.67 -6.34
CA GLU A 112 -5.07 -9.25 -6.67
C GLU A 112 -5.83 -8.88 -7.94
N ARG A 113 -5.78 -9.72 -8.98
CA ARG A 113 -6.55 -9.56 -10.21
C ARG A 113 -8.07 -9.57 -9.95
N GLU A 114 -8.56 -10.50 -9.13
CA GLU A 114 -9.99 -10.57 -8.80
C GLU A 114 -10.44 -9.38 -7.94
N LEU A 115 -9.64 -8.95 -6.96
CA LEU A 115 -9.91 -7.74 -6.19
C LEU A 115 -9.97 -6.51 -7.09
N LYS A 116 -9.01 -6.36 -8.02
CA LYS A 116 -9.02 -5.26 -8.99
C LYS A 116 -10.29 -5.27 -9.85
N LYS A 117 -10.70 -6.45 -10.32
CA LYS A 117 -11.93 -6.62 -11.11
C LYS A 117 -13.18 -6.21 -10.32
N GLN A 118 -13.27 -6.56 -9.04
CA GLN A 118 -14.36 -6.13 -8.15
C GLN A 118 -14.36 -4.60 -7.97
N ARG A 119 -13.20 -3.99 -7.67
CA ARG A 119 -13.07 -2.54 -7.51
C ARG A 119 -13.43 -1.77 -8.77
N VAL A 120 -13.05 -2.26 -9.95
CA VAL A 120 -13.42 -1.64 -11.23
C VAL A 120 -14.93 -1.67 -11.44
N LYS A 121 -15.62 -2.77 -11.08
CA LYS A 121 -17.08 -2.84 -11.15
C LYS A 121 -17.75 -1.86 -10.18
N GLU A 122 -17.28 -1.77 -8.94
CA GLU A 122 -17.78 -0.80 -7.95
C GLU A 122 -17.59 0.64 -8.44
N LEU A 123 -16.40 0.95 -8.95
CA LEU A 123 -16.06 2.27 -9.49
C LEU A 123 -16.95 2.64 -10.68
N ALA A 124 -17.28 1.68 -11.56
CA ALA A 124 -18.22 1.90 -12.65
C ALA A 124 -19.63 2.24 -12.14
N LYS A 125 -20.13 1.53 -11.12
CA LYS A 125 -21.43 1.81 -10.50
C LYS A 125 -21.49 3.21 -9.89
N VAL A 126 -20.50 3.54 -9.05
CA VAL A 126 -20.44 4.86 -8.39
C VAL A 126 -20.31 5.99 -9.42
N LYS A 127 -19.57 5.80 -10.52
CA LYS A 127 -19.50 6.79 -11.61
C LYS A 127 -20.86 7.04 -12.26
N LEU A 128 -21.65 5.98 -12.49
CA LEU A 128 -23.01 6.11 -13.03
C LEU A 128 -23.93 6.85 -12.05
N GLU A 129 -23.85 6.53 -10.75
CA GLU A 129 -24.61 7.22 -9.70
C GLU A 129 -24.27 8.70 -9.61
N ILE A 130 -22.98 9.06 -9.67
CA ILE A 130 -22.54 10.47 -9.69
C ILE A 130 -23.10 11.19 -10.92
N ALA A 131 -23.09 10.56 -12.09
CA ALA A 131 -23.64 11.16 -13.31
C ALA A 131 -25.16 11.40 -13.18
N ALA A 132 -25.90 10.42 -12.65
CA ALA A 132 -27.33 10.54 -12.41
C ALA A 132 -27.65 11.64 -11.40
N LEU A 133 -26.95 11.68 -10.27
CA LEU A 133 -27.13 12.71 -9.23
C LEU A 133 -26.80 14.11 -9.76
N LYS A 134 -25.73 14.26 -10.54
CA LYS A 134 -25.41 15.54 -11.20
C LYS A 134 -26.53 16.00 -12.13
N GLN A 135 -27.12 15.07 -12.89
CA GLN A 135 -28.24 15.40 -13.77
C GLN A 135 -29.48 15.83 -12.97
N GLN A 136 -29.79 15.15 -11.87
CA GLN A 136 -30.91 15.52 -10.99
C GLN A 136 -30.68 16.89 -10.33
N HIS A 137 -29.48 17.12 -9.81
CA HIS A 137 -29.09 18.41 -9.26
C HIS A 137 -29.27 19.52 -10.29
N GLN A 138 -28.79 19.34 -11.53
CA GLN A 138 -28.95 20.34 -12.58
C GLN A 138 -30.42 20.63 -12.90
N LYS A 139 -31.27 19.59 -12.95
CA LYS A 139 -32.72 19.76 -13.17
C LYS A 139 -33.36 20.58 -12.05
N LEU A 140 -33.05 20.28 -10.80
CA LEU A 140 -33.58 21.02 -9.64
C LEU A 140 -33.05 22.45 -9.60
N TYR A 141 -31.76 22.63 -9.88
CA TYR A 141 -31.14 23.95 -9.97
C TYR A 141 -31.83 24.83 -11.02
N ASN A 142 -32.09 24.29 -12.22
CA ASN A 142 -32.79 25.01 -13.27
C ASN A 142 -34.22 25.40 -12.86
N LYS A 143 -34.96 24.50 -12.18
CA LYS A 143 -36.28 24.83 -11.62
C LYS A 143 -36.20 25.94 -10.58
N LEU A 144 -35.22 25.88 -9.67
CA LEU A 144 -35.02 26.92 -8.67
C LEU A 144 -34.75 28.29 -9.33
N GLN A 145 -33.93 28.31 -10.38
CA GLN A 145 -33.68 29.52 -11.16
C GLN A 145 -34.95 30.05 -11.83
N GLN A 146 -35.78 29.18 -12.40
CA GLN A 146 -37.10 29.58 -12.94
C GLN A 146 -37.99 30.19 -11.85
N TYR A 147 -37.98 29.62 -10.65
CA TYR A 147 -38.78 30.15 -9.54
C TYR A 147 -38.24 31.46 -8.94
N SER A 148 -36.99 31.84 -9.23
CA SER A 148 -36.41 33.10 -8.73
C SER A 148 -37.18 34.35 -9.17
N ILE A 149 -37.84 34.30 -10.32
CA ILE A 149 -38.68 35.40 -10.83
C ILE A 149 -39.89 35.61 -9.92
N PHE A 150 -40.56 34.53 -9.53
CA PHE A 150 -41.70 34.61 -8.61
C PHE A 150 -41.27 35.11 -7.24
N ASN A 151 -40.13 34.65 -6.73
CA ASN A 151 -39.61 35.14 -5.46
C ASN A 151 -39.36 36.66 -5.50
N LYS A 152 -38.66 37.15 -6.53
CA LYS A 152 -38.41 38.59 -6.73
C LYS A 152 -39.71 39.39 -6.89
N TYR A 153 -40.70 38.83 -7.58
CA TYR A 153 -42.01 39.47 -7.73
C TYR A 153 -42.73 39.59 -6.38
N LEU A 154 -42.78 38.51 -5.61
CA LEU A 154 -43.41 38.50 -4.29
C LEU A 154 -42.73 39.48 -3.33
N GLU A 155 -41.40 39.50 -3.30
CA GLU A 155 -40.63 40.49 -2.53
C GLU A 155 -41.00 41.93 -2.91
N ARG A 156 -41.10 42.20 -4.23
CA ARG A 156 -41.49 43.53 -4.72
C ARG A 156 -42.91 43.91 -4.31
N VAL A 157 -43.87 42.99 -4.44
CA VAL A 157 -45.28 43.25 -4.08
C VAL A 157 -45.41 43.54 -2.60
N VAL A 158 -44.73 42.75 -1.74
CA VAL A 158 -44.72 42.98 -0.29
C VAL A 158 -44.14 44.36 0.01
N HIS A 159 -42.95 44.68 -0.53
CA HIS A 159 -42.31 45.97 -0.32
C HIS A 159 -43.21 47.15 -0.72
N VAL A 160 -43.80 47.11 -1.92
CA VAL A 160 -44.69 48.17 -2.41
C VAL A 160 -45.95 48.31 -1.54
N SER A 161 -46.51 47.19 -1.07
CA SER A 161 -47.67 47.20 -0.19
C SER A 161 -47.36 47.84 1.17
N GLU A 162 -46.19 47.55 1.73
CA GLU A 162 -45.72 48.11 3.00
C GLU A 162 -45.43 49.61 2.86
N GLU A 163 -44.78 50.01 1.77
CA GLU A 163 -44.48 51.41 1.46
C GLU A 163 -45.77 52.23 1.26
N SER A 164 -46.74 51.71 0.51
CA SER A 164 -48.05 52.33 0.32
C SER A 164 -48.82 52.46 1.64
N ARG A 165 -48.81 51.42 2.48
CA ARG A 165 -49.43 51.45 3.81
C ARG A 165 -48.77 52.51 4.70
N TRP A 166 -47.43 52.58 4.69
CA TRP A 166 -46.69 53.57 5.46
C TRP A 166 -46.99 55.00 4.99
N ALA A 167 -47.01 55.23 3.68
CA ALA A 167 -47.39 56.52 3.09
C ALA A 167 -48.83 56.93 3.46
N HIS A 168 -49.77 55.99 3.47
CA HIS A 168 -51.15 56.27 3.88
C HIS A 168 -51.26 56.69 5.36
N ILE A 169 -50.54 56.00 6.24
CA ILE A 169 -50.48 56.34 7.68
C ILE A 169 -49.89 57.74 7.85
N GLN A 170 -48.76 58.04 7.19
CA GLN A 170 -48.11 59.36 7.25
C GLN A 170 -49.02 60.47 6.72
N ASN A 171 -49.64 60.28 5.56
CA ASN A 171 -50.57 61.26 4.98
C ASN A 171 -51.78 61.51 5.88
N THR A 172 -52.32 60.46 6.51
CA THR A 172 -53.45 60.60 7.45
C THR A 172 -53.03 61.33 8.72
N ALA A 173 -51.86 61.00 9.26
CA ALA A 173 -51.29 61.71 10.40
C ALA A 173 -51.06 63.20 10.07
N ALA A 174 -50.45 63.52 8.92
CA ALA A 174 -50.22 64.88 8.46
C ALA A 174 -51.53 65.67 8.30
N LYS A 175 -52.57 65.07 7.69
CA LYS A 175 -53.90 65.69 7.57
C LYS A 175 -54.52 65.98 8.94
N LYS A 176 -54.45 65.03 9.88
CA LYS A 176 -54.97 65.22 11.24
C LYS A 176 -54.19 66.30 12.00
N THR A 177 -52.86 66.34 11.88
CA THR A 177 -52.01 67.37 12.47
C THR A 177 -52.32 68.75 11.90
N LEU A 178 -52.50 68.87 10.59
CA LEU A 178 -52.88 70.14 9.96
C LEU A 178 -54.25 70.61 10.45
N MET A 179 -55.26 69.73 10.46
CA MET A 179 -56.60 70.06 10.93
C MET A 179 -56.58 70.49 12.40
N LEU A 180 -55.83 69.78 13.25
CA LEU A 180 -55.64 70.17 14.64
C LEU A 180 -55.00 71.56 14.72
N GLY A 181 -53.97 71.86 13.93
CA GLY A 181 -53.36 73.18 13.84
C GLY A 181 -54.35 74.28 13.41
N THR A 182 -55.20 74.01 12.43
CA THR A 182 -56.25 74.94 11.98
C THR A 182 -57.27 75.20 13.09
N ILE A 183 -57.73 74.16 13.80
CA ILE A 183 -58.64 74.29 14.93
C ILE A 183 -57.97 75.11 16.04
N LYS A 184 -56.72 74.81 16.38
CA LYS A 184 -55.94 75.58 17.37
C LYS A 184 -55.89 77.06 17.00
N MET A 185 -55.55 77.38 15.75
CA MET A 185 -55.48 78.76 15.27
C MET A 185 -56.83 79.47 15.25
N ALA A 186 -57.90 78.80 14.79
CA ALA A 186 -59.24 79.37 14.78
C ALA A 186 -59.73 79.67 16.21
N THR A 187 -59.55 78.73 17.13
CA THR A 187 -59.88 78.90 18.56
C THR A 187 -59.12 80.07 19.16
N LEU A 188 -57.80 80.15 18.94
CA LEU A 188 -56.99 81.26 19.41
C LEU A 188 -57.47 82.61 18.84
N ASN A 189 -57.70 82.68 17.53
CA ASN A 189 -58.14 83.90 16.86
C ASN A 189 -59.50 84.37 17.41
N LEU A 190 -60.43 83.45 17.64
CA LEU A 190 -61.73 83.75 18.27
C LEU A 190 -61.55 84.22 19.72
N TYR A 191 -60.74 83.52 20.51
CA TYR A 191 -60.44 83.88 21.91
C TYR A 191 -59.87 85.30 22.02
N GLN A 192 -58.89 85.63 21.19
CA GLN A 192 -58.29 86.97 21.13
C GLN A 192 -59.33 88.03 20.73
N SER A 193 -60.20 87.72 19.77
CA SER A 193 -61.25 88.64 19.30
C SER A 193 -62.28 88.94 20.39
N VAL A 194 -62.77 87.92 21.11
CA VAL A 194 -63.73 88.07 22.22
C VAL A 194 -63.10 88.83 23.38
N ASN A 195 -61.87 88.50 23.78
CA ASN A 195 -61.15 89.24 24.82
C ASN A 195 -60.99 90.73 24.47
N LYS A 196 -60.67 91.04 23.21
CA LYS A 196 -60.55 92.42 22.72
C LYS A 196 -61.88 93.19 22.82
N GLN A 197 -63.00 92.57 22.43
CA GLN A 197 -64.33 93.20 22.51
C GLN A 197 -64.77 93.46 23.95
N MET A 198 -64.52 92.51 24.85
CA MET A 198 -64.89 92.61 26.26
C MET A 198 -63.95 93.49 27.11
N LYS A 199 -62.89 94.05 26.51
CA LYS A 199 -61.83 94.81 27.20
C LYS A 199 -61.19 94.05 28.37
N GLU A 200 -61.19 92.72 28.31
CA GLU A 200 -60.60 91.86 29.34
C GLU A 200 -59.22 91.37 28.90
N ALA A 201 -58.19 91.62 29.71
CA ALA A 201 -56.82 91.17 29.49
C ALA A 201 -56.55 89.83 30.20
N LEU A 202 -57.34 88.80 29.92
CA LEU A 202 -57.05 87.45 30.44
C LEU A 202 -55.91 86.82 29.62
N MET A 203 -54.82 86.44 30.30
CA MET A 203 -53.67 85.76 29.67
C MET A 203 -53.83 84.24 29.76
N VAL A 204 -54.43 83.63 28.75
CA VAL A 204 -54.35 82.17 28.54
C VAL A 204 -53.14 81.87 27.64
N PRO A 205 -52.30 80.87 27.97
CA PRO A 205 -51.17 80.48 27.14
C PRO A 205 -51.58 80.14 25.70
N LEU A 206 -50.71 80.49 24.75
CA LEU A 206 -50.93 80.31 23.30
C LEU A 206 -51.25 78.86 22.91
N GLU A 207 -50.58 77.90 23.57
CA GLU A 207 -50.70 76.46 23.27
C GLU A 207 -51.86 75.76 23.98
N ASP A 208 -52.50 76.40 24.96
CA ASP A 208 -53.57 75.78 25.75
C ASP A 208 -54.94 76.00 25.10
N THR A 209 -55.16 75.30 23.99
CA THR A 209 -56.40 75.39 23.21
C THR A 209 -57.63 74.98 24.02
N HIS A 210 -57.49 74.04 24.96
CA HIS A 210 -58.61 73.59 25.80
C HIS A 210 -59.10 74.73 26.70
N ARG A 211 -58.19 75.39 27.42
CA ARG A 211 -58.55 76.54 28.26
C ARG A 211 -59.09 77.72 27.46
N GLN A 212 -58.57 77.97 26.25
CA GLN A 212 -59.10 79.00 25.35
C GLN A 212 -60.56 78.69 24.97
N LEU A 213 -60.87 77.43 24.68
CA LEU A 213 -62.22 76.97 24.33
C LEU A 213 -63.18 77.05 25.54
N ASP A 214 -62.73 76.66 26.73
CA ASP A 214 -63.51 76.75 27.97
C ASP A 214 -63.85 78.21 28.32
N MET A 215 -62.90 79.12 28.13
CA MET A 215 -63.15 80.55 28.33
C MET A 215 -64.12 81.10 27.29
N LEU A 216 -63.99 80.71 26.02
CA LEU A 216 -64.94 81.10 24.97
C LEU A 216 -66.35 80.60 25.27
N THR A 217 -66.52 79.35 25.68
CA THR A 217 -67.84 78.78 25.98
C THR A 217 -68.46 79.43 27.21
N SER A 218 -67.69 79.62 28.29
CA SER A 218 -68.15 80.31 29.49
C SER A 218 -68.62 81.74 29.18
N LYS A 219 -67.83 82.50 28.41
CA LYS A 219 -68.18 83.87 28.01
C LYS A 219 -69.39 83.93 27.08
N LEU A 220 -69.50 83.00 26.13
CA LEU A 220 -70.67 82.91 25.24
C LEU A 220 -71.94 82.65 26.05
N ILE A 221 -71.90 81.71 26.99
CA ILE A 221 -73.03 81.40 27.89
C ILE A 221 -73.42 82.64 28.69
N LEU A 222 -72.44 83.35 29.27
CA LEU A 222 -72.68 84.57 30.03
C LEU A 222 -73.31 85.67 29.16
N CYS A 223 -72.83 85.87 27.92
CA CYS A 223 -73.42 86.78 26.95
C CYS A 223 -74.87 86.41 26.61
N LEU A 224 -75.16 85.13 26.34
CA LEU A 224 -76.51 84.67 26.01
C LEU A 224 -77.48 84.84 27.20
N LEU A 225 -77.01 84.58 28.43
CA LEU A 225 -77.80 84.82 29.65
C LEU A 225 -78.05 86.31 29.90
N ASN A 226 -77.07 87.17 29.64
CA ASN A 226 -77.24 88.62 29.79
C ASN A 226 -78.15 89.19 28.69
N PHE A 227 -77.98 88.78 27.43
CA PHE A 227 -78.86 89.18 26.33
C PHE A 227 -80.31 88.73 26.56
N GLY A 228 -80.51 87.52 27.08
CA GLY A 228 -81.83 87.05 27.51
C GLY A 228 -82.43 87.87 28.65
N ARG A 229 -81.61 88.31 29.62
CA ARG A 229 -82.06 89.25 30.67
C ARG A 229 -82.40 90.62 30.12
N ASP A 230 -81.60 91.16 29.20
CA ASP A 230 -81.84 92.46 28.59
C ASP A 230 -83.10 92.44 27.72
N TYR A 231 -83.38 91.34 27.00
CA TYR A 231 -84.63 91.15 26.26
C TYR A 231 -85.85 90.97 27.17
N VAL A 232 -85.72 90.27 28.30
CA VAL A 232 -86.80 90.14 29.28
C VAL A 232 -87.07 91.49 29.98
N LEU A 233 -86.04 92.30 30.26
CA LEU A 233 -86.23 93.67 30.73
C LEU A 233 -86.90 94.56 29.67
N PHE A 234 -86.58 94.40 28.39
CA PHE A 234 -87.16 95.19 27.30
C PHE A 234 -88.64 94.86 27.02
N ILE A 235 -89.14 93.71 27.48
CA ILE A 235 -90.55 93.28 27.33
C ILE A 235 -91.40 93.67 28.57
N ILE A 236 -90.74 94.02 29.70
CA ILE A 236 -91.41 94.35 30.98
C ILE A 236 -91.54 95.88 31.20
N VAL A 237 -91.06 96.71 30.27
CA VAL A 237 -91.29 98.18 30.25
C VAL A 237 -92.24 98.54 29.12
#